data_AF-A0A9P5MZQ8-F1
#
_entry.id   AF-A0A9P5MZQ8-F1
#
_cell.length_a   1.000
_cell.length_b   1.000
_cell.length_c   1.000
_cell.angle_alpha   90.00
_cell.angle_beta   90.00
_cell.angle_gamma   90.00
#
_symmetry.space_group_name_H-M   'P 1'
#
loop_
_entity.id
_entity.type
_entity.pdbx_description
1 polymer ?
#
loop_
_entity_poly.entity_id
_entity_poly.type
_entity_poly.pdbx_seq_one_letter_code
_entity_poly.pdbx_strand_id
1 'polypeptide(L)'
;MQNPDIKDSDKFKAVASQEEARLGYLHPTLEGIPACMTAFDDFLSCNILGTQLKSIYRFGEMAHCSAKWNEFKFCMSVKGLHPEQWRDAWILRRAECWARPRLGLSSENVWEMRAEPLRELPTTFTPTRCHGGTCRMNLIFEPIYRFATLVFDLLESKWWD
;
A
#
# COMPACT_ATOMS: atom_id res chain seq x y z
N MET A 1 -0.73 18.72 -10.00
CA MET A 1 -0.57 20.14 -9.66
C MET A 1 -1.09 20.36 -8.24
N GLN A 2 -0.28 20.92 -7.34
CA GLN A 2 -0.73 21.21 -5.97
C GLN A 2 -1.14 22.68 -5.91
N ASN A 3 -2.38 22.93 -5.49
CA ASN A 3 -2.85 24.27 -5.16
C ASN A 3 -2.16 24.70 -3.84
N PRO A 4 -1.30 25.74 -3.85
CA PRO A 4 -0.59 26.19 -2.67
C PRO A 4 -1.52 26.74 -1.57
N ASP A 5 -2.73 27.19 -1.92
CA ASP A 5 -3.65 27.86 -1.00
C ASP A 5 -4.26 26.92 0.05
N ILE A 6 -4.25 25.61 -0.18
CA ILE A 6 -4.83 24.63 0.74
C ILE A 6 -3.99 24.49 2.03
N LYS A 7 -2.68 24.78 1.96
CA LYS A 7 -1.78 24.62 3.12
C LYS A 7 -2.03 25.62 4.24
N ASP A 8 -2.56 26.80 3.95
CA ASP A 8 -2.73 27.85 4.97
C ASP A 8 -4.07 27.72 5.73
N SER A 9 -4.98 26.88 5.26
CA SER A 9 -6.25 26.65 5.93
C SER A 9 -6.07 26.14 7.37
N ASP A 10 -6.79 26.73 8.32
CA ASP A 10 -6.78 26.28 9.72
C ASP A 10 -7.15 24.80 9.85
N LYS A 11 -8.02 24.30 8.95
CA LYS A 11 -8.38 22.88 8.88
C LYS A 11 -7.17 22.01 8.51
N PHE A 12 -6.31 22.47 7.60
CA PHE A 12 -5.08 21.75 7.22
C PHE A 12 -4.10 21.68 8.38
N LYS A 13 -3.90 22.78 9.10
CA LYS A 13 -3.03 22.84 10.28
C LYS A 13 -3.52 21.87 11.37
N ALA A 14 -4.83 21.84 11.63
CA ALA A 14 -5.43 20.92 12.60
C ALA A 14 -5.23 19.44 12.21
N VAL A 15 -5.49 19.08 10.94
CA VAL A 15 -5.29 17.70 10.47
C VAL A 15 -3.82 17.31 10.46
N ALA A 16 -2.92 18.22 10.05
CA ALA A 16 -1.48 17.97 10.07
C ALA A 16 -0.96 17.71 11.49
N SER A 17 -1.40 18.52 12.47
CA SER A 17 -1.05 18.31 13.89
C SER A 17 -1.58 16.97 14.43
N GLN A 18 -2.80 16.57 14.05
CA GLN A 18 -3.34 15.25 14.40
C GLN A 18 -2.49 14.11 13.82
N GLU A 19 -2.05 14.24 12.55
CA GLU A 19 -1.22 13.24 11.90
C GLU A 19 0.19 13.17 12.50
N GLU A 20 0.76 14.30 12.87
CA GLU A 20 2.04 14.36 13.57
C GLU A 20 1.99 13.59 14.89
N ALA A 21 0.96 13.84 15.72
CA ALA A 21 0.78 13.12 16.99
C ALA A 21 0.61 11.61 16.77
N ARG A 22 -0.19 11.21 15.76
CA ARG A 22 -0.37 9.80 15.39
C ARG A 22 0.94 9.16 14.94
N LEU A 23 1.70 9.82 14.07
CA LEU A 23 2.96 9.29 13.53
C LEU A 23 4.05 9.23 14.60
N GLY A 24 4.09 10.21 15.51
CA GLY A 24 4.99 10.21 16.66
C GLY A 24 4.78 9.00 17.57
N TYR A 25 3.51 8.58 17.77
CA TYR A 25 3.17 7.36 18.49
C TYR A 25 3.56 6.08 17.72
N LEU A 26 3.30 6.03 16.41
CA LEU A 26 3.58 4.85 15.58
C LEU A 26 5.07 4.59 15.35
N HIS A 27 5.87 5.66 15.29
CA HIS A 27 7.30 5.59 15.05
C HIS A 27 8.05 6.20 16.24
N PRO A 28 8.16 5.49 17.38
CA PRO A 28 8.86 5.99 18.57
C PRO A 28 10.39 6.07 18.36
N THR A 29 10.95 5.20 17.52
CA THR A 29 12.38 5.06 17.26
C THR A 29 12.71 5.29 15.79
N LEU A 30 14.01 5.40 15.50
CA LEU A 30 14.52 5.65 14.15
C LEU A 30 14.43 4.43 13.22
N GLU A 31 14.36 3.23 13.78
CA GLU A 31 14.34 1.96 13.02
C GLU A 31 13.11 1.84 12.11
N GLY A 32 12.02 2.53 12.46
CA GLY A 32 10.80 2.55 11.65
C GLY A 32 10.82 3.50 10.45
N ILE A 33 11.91 4.26 10.26
CA ILE A 33 12.05 5.25 9.18
C ILE A 33 12.93 4.69 8.06
N PRO A 34 12.50 4.75 6.78
CA PRO A 34 13.27 4.20 5.68
C PRO A 34 14.60 4.94 5.50
N ALA A 35 15.66 4.18 5.24
CA ALA A 35 16.96 4.74 4.90
C ALA A 35 16.93 5.44 3.53
N CYS A 36 17.87 6.36 3.31
CA CYS A 36 17.93 7.13 2.06
C CYS A 36 18.11 6.25 0.81
N MET A 37 18.86 5.15 0.94
CA MET A 37 19.05 4.20 -0.15
C MET A 37 17.75 3.46 -0.47
N THR A 38 16.96 3.09 0.53
CA THR A 38 15.63 2.51 0.32
C THR A 38 14.71 3.46 -0.44
N ALA A 39 14.74 4.76 -0.11
CA ALA A 39 13.97 5.77 -0.86
C ALA A 39 14.46 5.94 -2.31
N PHE A 40 15.74 5.71 -2.58
CA PHE A 40 16.30 5.70 -3.92
C PHE A 40 15.89 4.45 -4.72
N ASP A 41 15.94 3.27 -4.10
CA ASP A 41 15.49 2.02 -4.72
C ASP A 41 13.99 2.08 -5.07
N ASP A 42 13.19 2.71 -4.22
CA ASP A 42 11.78 3.04 -4.48
C ASP A 42 11.60 3.93 -5.73
N PHE A 43 12.49 4.90 -5.93
CA PHE A 43 12.46 5.74 -7.12
C PHE A 43 12.87 4.96 -8.38
N LEU A 44 13.94 4.17 -8.30
CA LEU A 44 14.39 3.35 -9.42
C LEU A 44 13.35 2.31 -9.82
N SER A 45 12.77 1.59 -8.85
CA SER A 45 11.76 0.56 -9.09
C SER A 45 10.52 1.10 -9.83
N CYS A 46 10.17 2.36 -9.61
CA CYS A 46 9.12 3.06 -10.36
C CYS A 46 9.52 3.31 -11.82
N ASN A 47 10.78 3.65 -12.10
CA ASN A 47 11.27 3.97 -13.44
C ASN A 47 11.62 2.73 -14.29
N ILE A 48 11.63 1.53 -13.70
CA ILE A 48 11.88 0.30 -14.47
C ILE A 48 10.81 0.11 -15.55
N LEU A 49 11.25 -0.29 -16.76
CA LEU A 49 10.39 -0.50 -17.94
C LEU A 49 9.18 -1.39 -17.64
N GLY A 50 9.36 -2.47 -16.88
CA GLY A 50 8.26 -3.36 -16.52
C GLY A 50 7.15 -2.69 -15.70
N THR A 51 7.51 -1.78 -14.79
CA THR A 51 6.54 -1.01 -14.00
C THR A 51 5.83 0.02 -14.88
N GLN A 52 6.58 0.68 -15.76
CA GLN A 52 6.05 1.67 -16.69
C GLN A 52 5.07 1.05 -17.70
N LEU A 53 5.39 -0.11 -18.26
CA LEU A 53 4.49 -0.85 -19.17
C LEU A 53 3.18 -1.25 -18.47
N LYS A 54 3.25 -1.69 -17.21
CA LYS A 54 2.04 -2.00 -16.42
C LYS A 54 1.19 -0.76 -16.19
N SER A 55 1.81 0.40 -15.97
CA SER A 55 1.10 1.68 -15.83
C SER A 55 0.39 2.06 -17.12
N ILE A 56 1.10 1.99 -18.26
CA ILE A 56 0.53 2.27 -19.57
C ILE A 56 -0.65 1.33 -19.87
N TYR A 57 -0.52 0.04 -19.56
CA TYR A 57 -1.61 -0.93 -19.75
C TYR A 57 -2.85 -0.61 -18.89
N ARG A 58 -2.68 -0.20 -17.63
CA ARG A 58 -3.81 0.05 -16.70
C ARG A 58 -4.43 1.42 -16.84
N PHE A 59 -3.61 2.45 -17.04
CA PHE A 59 -4.02 3.85 -16.96
C PHE A 59 -3.84 4.61 -18.28
N GLY A 60 -3.16 4.04 -19.27
CA GLY A 60 -2.89 4.70 -20.55
C GLY A 60 -1.73 5.71 -20.50
N GLU A 61 -1.07 5.85 -19.36
CA GLU A 61 0.02 6.81 -19.15
C GLU A 61 1.20 6.19 -18.38
N MET A 62 2.38 6.78 -18.56
CA MET A 62 3.57 6.44 -17.77
C MET A 62 3.35 6.79 -16.29
N ALA A 63 3.89 5.96 -15.39
CA ALA A 63 3.75 6.19 -13.97
C ALA A 63 4.50 7.46 -13.54
N HIS A 64 3.83 8.32 -12.78
CA HIS A 64 4.43 9.54 -12.25
C HIS A 64 5.32 9.27 -11.03
N CYS A 65 6.63 9.11 -11.27
CA CYS A 65 7.62 8.81 -10.22
C CYS A 65 8.13 10.05 -9.43
N SER A 66 7.61 11.25 -9.69
CA SER A 66 8.10 12.50 -9.10
C SER A 66 7.95 12.55 -7.57
N ALA A 67 6.90 11.94 -7.01
CA ALA A 67 6.70 11.87 -5.56
C ALA A 67 7.80 11.06 -4.87
N LYS A 68 8.20 9.93 -5.44
CA LYS A 68 9.30 9.09 -4.92
C LYS A 68 10.64 9.81 -5.02
N TRP A 69 10.88 10.52 -6.12
CA TRP A 69 12.08 11.35 -6.26
C TRP A 69 12.15 12.46 -5.22
N ASN A 70 11.03 13.12 -4.92
CA ASN A 70 10.97 14.15 -3.89
C ASN A 70 11.23 13.58 -2.49
N GLU A 71 10.90 12.31 -2.22
CA GLU A 71 11.23 11.63 -0.97
C GLU A 71 12.72 11.41 -0.82
N PHE A 72 13.37 10.89 -1.87
CA PHE A 72 14.82 10.73 -1.90
C PHE A 72 15.56 12.07 -1.69
N LYS A 73 15.19 13.12 -2.44
CA LYS A 73 15.80 14.45 -2.29
C LYS A 73 15.69 14.99 -0.87
N PHE A 74 14.54 14.77 -0.24
CA PHE A 74 14.35 15.21 1.13
C PHE A 74 15.22 14.43 2.10
N CYS A 75 15.25 13.10 1.97
CA CYS A 75 16.11 12.27 2.81
C CYS A 75 17.59 12.72 2.70
N MET A 76 18.06 13.01 1.48
CA MET A 76 19.40 13.56 1.25
C MET A 76 19.59 14.93 1.91
N SER A 77 18.58 15.81 1.90
CA SER A 77 18.67 17.12 2.53
C SER A 77 18.74 17.07 4.06
N VAL A 78 18.16 16.05 4.69
CA VAL A 78 18.11 15.89 6.15
C VAL A 78 19.16 14.94 6.71
N LYS A 79 19.97 14.30 5.85
CA LYS A 79 20.96 13.27 6.23
C LYS A 79 22.00 13.75 7.25
N GLY A 80 22.30 15.05 7.29
CA GLY A 80 23.29 15.63 8.20
C GLY A 80 22.76 16.01 9.60
N LEU A 81 21.45 15.85 9.85
CA LEU A 81 20.84 16.18 11.14
C LEU A 81 21.10 15.10 12.19
N HIS A 82 20.97 15.47 13.47
CA HIS A 82 20.96 14.51 14.57
C HIS A 82 19.82 13.49 14.35
N PRO A 83 19.98 12.20 14.70
CA PRO A 83 18.97 11.16 14.47
C PRO A 83 17.57 11.52 14.98
N GLU A 84 17.46 12.19 16.13
CA GLU A 84 16.17 12.64 16.67
C GLU A 84 15.54 13.75 15.81
N GLN A 85 16.34 14.74 15.39
CA GLN A 85 15.88 15.82 14.52
C GLN A 85 15.51 15.32 13.12
N TRP A 86 16.22 14.31 12.62
CA TRP A 86 15.86 13.63 11.38
C TRP A 86 14.49 12.97 11.50
N ARG A 87 14.24 12.24 12.60
CA ARG A 87 12.94 11.63 12.88
C ARG A 87 11.83 12.66 12.90
N ASP A 88 12.00 13.75 13.64
CA ASP A 88 10.97 14.79 13.78
C ASP A 88 10.69 15.47 12.44
N ALA A 89 11.74 15.80 11.68
CA ALA A 89 11.59 16.37 10.33
C ALA A 89 10.86 15.42 9.38
N TRP A 90 11.14 14.12 9.46
CA TRP A 90 10.44 13.11 8.67
C TRP A 90 8.97 13.00 9.07
N ILE A 91 8.66 12.95 10.36
CA ILE A 91 7.28 12.89 10.88
C ILE A 91 6.48 14.11 10.40
N LEU A 92 7.01 15.33 10.55
CA LEU A 92 6.35 16.57 10.13
C LEU A 92 5.98 16.56 8.65
N ARG A 93 6.96 16.25 7.79
CA ARG A 93 6.72 16.15 6.34
C ARG A 93 5.68 15.09 6.03
N ARG A 94 5.75 13.94 6.71
CA ARG A 94 4.83 12.83 6.47
C ARG A 94 3.41 13.17 6.91
N ALA A 95 3.27 13.89 8.02
CA ALA A 95 2.01 14.43 8.50
C ALA A 95 1.38 15.38 7.47
N GLU A 96 2.15 16.31 6.90
CA GLU A 96 1.67 17.17 5.81
C GLU A 96 1.22 16.37 4.59
N CYS A 97 1.97 15.33 4.22
CA CYS A 97 1.63 14.46 3.09
C CYS A 97 0.30 13.72 3.31
N TRP A 98 0.02 13.25 4.52
CA TRP A 98 -1.23 12.58 4.88
C TRP A 98 -2.40 13.55 5.09
N ALA A 99 -2.13 14.78 5.52
CA ALA A 99 -3.16 15.79 5.71
C ALA A 99 -3.84 16.17 4.39
N ARG A 100 -3.09 16.24 3.29
CA ARG A 100 -3.63 16.61 1.96
C ARG A 100 -4.76 15.70 1.46
N PRO A 101 -4.57 14.37 1.33
CA PRO A 101 -5.62 13.48 0.84
C PRO A 101 -6.82 13.41 1.81
N ARG A 102 -6.61 13.63 3.11
CA ARG A 102 -7.70 13.66 4.10
C ARG A 102 -8.64 14.85 3.96
N LEU A 103 -8.14 15.98 3.49
CA LEU A 103 -8.99 17.12 3.14
C LEU A 103 -9.62 16.98 1.75
N GLY A 104 -9.14 16.02 0.96
CA GLY A 104 -9.76 15.66 -0.31
C GLY A 104 -11.15 15.06 -0.12
N LEU A 105 -11.84 14.84 -1.23
CA LEU A 105 -13.11 14.14 -1.22
C LEU A 105 -12.88 12.68 -0.82
N SER A 106 -13.41 12.27 0.33
CA SER A 106 -13.42 10.87 0.76
C SER A 106 -14.64 10.15 0.18
N SER A 107 -14.62 8.82 0.18
CA SER A 107 -15.80 8.02 -0.19
C SER A 107 -17.00 8.33 0.71
N GLU A 108 -16.77 8.72 1.97
CA GLU A 108 -17.84 9.12 2.91
C GLU A 108 -18.56 10.40 2.47
N ASN A 109 -17.93 11.22 1.62
CA ASN A 109 -18.61 12.38 1.04
C ASN A 109 -19.56 11.99 -0.11
N VAL A 110 -19.41 10.79 -0.67
CA VAL A 110 -20.23 10.27 -1.77
C VAL A 110 -21.34 9.36 -1.24
N TRP A 111 -21.06 8.59 -0.18
CA TRP A 111 -21.97 7.59 0.38
C TRP A 111 -22.53 8.05 1.72
N GLU A 112 -23.86 8.07 1.84
CA GLU A 112 -24.54 8.32 3.11
C GLU A 112 -24.53 7.07 3.99
N MET A 113 -24.35 7.25 5.30
CA MET A 113 -24.50 6.14 6.25
C MET A 113 -25.93 5.63 6.22
N ARG A 114 -26.07 4.30 6.10
CA ARG A 114 -27.39 3.65 6.11
C ARG A 114 -28.02 3.80 7.50
N ALA A 115 -29.24 4.34 7.55
CA ALA A 115 -29.98 4.50 8.81
C ALA A 115 -30.53 3.17 9.37
N GLU A 116 -30.91 2.23 8.49
CA GLU A 116 -31.46 0.93 8.89
C GLU A 116 -30.49 -0.22 8.55
N PRO A 117 -30.33 -1.24 9.40
CA PRO A 117 -29.55 -2.42 9.04
C PRO A 117 -30.17 -3.14 7.83
N LEU A 118 -29.33 -3.79 7.02
CA LEU A 118 -29.80 -4.63 5.92
C LEU A 118 -30.69 -5.75 6.46
N ARG A 119 -31.92 -5.86 5.96
CA ARG A 119 -32.90 -6.87 6.41
C ARG A 119 -32.47 -8.30 6.07
N GLU A 120 -31.75 -8.47 4.97
CA GLU A 120 -31.26 -9.76 4.49
C GLU A 120 -29.74 -9.70 4.33
N LEU A 121 -29.04 -9.65 5.46
CA LEU A 121 -27.61 -9.98 5.45
C LEU A 121 -27.51 -11.48 5.16
N PRO A 122 -26.72 -11.93 4.16
CA PRO A 122 -26.42 -13.34 4.02
C PRO A 122 -25.72 -13.77 5.31
N THR A 123 -26.44 -14.48 6.17
CA THR A 123 -26.01 -14.84 7.54
C THR A 123 -24.84 -15.81 7.54
N THR A 124 -24.51 -16.35 6.38
CA THR A 124 -23.39 -17.24 6.14
C THR A 124 -23.02 -17.13 4.67
N PHE A 125 -21.73 -16.96 4.37
CA PHE A 125 -21.18 -17.53 3.13
C PHE A 125 -21.21 -19.05 3.31
N THR A 126 -22.40 -19.64 3.28
CA THR A 126 -22.55 -21.09 3.21
C THR A 126 -21.98 -21.47 1.85
N PRO A 127 -20.90 -22.26 1.76
CA PRO A 127 -20.63 -22.99 0.53
C PRO A 127 -21.80 -23.97 0.38
N THR A 128 -22.86 -23.53 -0.30
CA THR A 128 -24.06 -24.32 -0.47
C THR A 128 -23.71 -25.52 -1.34
N ARG A 129 -23.49 -26.68 -0.70
CA ARG A 129 -24.31 -27.89 -0.84
C ARG A 129 -23.53 -29.13 -0.39
N CYS A 130 -23.53 -29.43 0.91
CA CYS A 130 -23.24 -30.77 1.40
C CYS A 130 -24.58 -31.46 1.71
N HIS A 131 -25.08 -32.27 0.79
CA HIS A 131 -26.21 -33.15 1.08
C HIS A 131 -25.67 -34.42 1.77
N GLY A 132 -26.22 -34.77 2.95
CA GLY A 132 -25.99 -36.08 3.57
C GLY A 132 -24.65 -36.27 4.28
N GLY A 133 -24.13 -35.25 4.97
CA GLY A 133 -23.05 -35.44 5.96
C GLY A 133 -21.64 -35.65 5.41
N THR A 134 -21.41 -35.54 4.10
CA THR A 134 -20.06 -35.49 3.53
C THR A 134 -19.88 -34.18 2.77
N CYS A 135 -19.19 -33.22 3.39
CA CYS A 135 -18.60 -32.12 2.64
C CYS A 135 -17.34 -32.65 1.96
N ARG A 136 -17.49 -33.20 0.75
CA ARG A 136 -16.34 -33.39 -0.12
C ARG A 136 -15.96 -32.01 -0.61
N MET A 137 -14.84 -31.47 -0.12
CA MET A 137 -14.12 -30.45 -0.87
C MET A 137 -13.92 -31.05 -2.26
N ASN A 138 -14.65 -30.55 -3.26
CA ASN A 138 -14.24 -30.75 -4.63
C ASN A 138 -12.92 -30.00 -4.78
N LEU A 139 -11.83 -30.70 -4.42
CA LEU A 139 -10.50 -30.39 -4.87
C LEU A 139 -10.55 -30.56 -6.40
N ILE A 140 -10.99 -29.51 -7.09
CA ILE A 140 -10.71 -29.31 -8.52
C ILE A 140 -9.16 -29.26 -8.73
N PHE A 141 -8.38 -29.21 -7.65
CA PHE A 141 -6.93 -29.20 -7.60
C PHE A 141 -6.25 -30.58 -7.43
N GLU A 142 -6.97 -31.69 -7.27
CA GLU A 142 -6.33 -33.02 -7.22
C GLU A 142 -5.56 -33.41 -8.51
N PRO A 143 -6.06 -33.18 -9.74
CA PRO A 143 -5.29 -33.58 -10.92
C PRO A 143 -4.11 -32.66 -11.22
N ILE A 144 -4.15 -31.39 -10.79
CA ILE A 144 -3.05 -30.43 -11.01
C ILE A 144 -1.87 -30.75 -10.08
N TYR A 145 -2.12 -31.05 -8.80
CA TYR A 145 -1.05 -31.42 -7.88
C TYR A 145 -0.40 -32.76 -8.24
N ARG A 146 -1.17 -33.76 -8.71
CA ARG A 146 -0.62 -35.03 -9.21
C ARG A 146 0.21 -34.86 -10.48
N PHE A 147 -0.17 -33.97 -11.39
CA PHE A 147 0.60 -33.70 -12.59
C PHE A 147 1.87 -32.89 -12.27
N ALA A 148 1.79 -31.93 -11.34
CA ALA A 148 2.95 -31.17 -10.90
C ALA A 148 3.99 -32.06 -10.19
N THR A 149 3.57 -33.00 -9.33
CA THR A 149 4.50 -33.96 -8.72
C THR A 149 5.09 -34.91 -9.76
N LEU A 150 4.28 -35.45 -10.69
CA LEU A 150 4.81 -36.33 -11.76
C LEU A 150 5.79 -35.60 -12.69
N VAL A 151 5.52 -34.32 -13.02
CA VAL A 151 6.42 -33.51 -13.85
C VAL A 151 7.69 -33.15 -13.08
N PHE A 152 7.60 -32.84 -11.78
CA PHE A 152 8.76 -32.60 -10.93
C PHE A 152 9.61 -33.88 -10.77
N ASP A 153 9.00 -35.04 -10.54
CA ASP A 153 9.68 -36.34 -10.45
C ASP A 153 10.32 -36.77 -11.80
N LEU A 154 9.67 -36.46 -12.94
CA LEU A 154 10.24 -36.66 -14.28
C LEU A 154 11.36 -35.67 -14.64
N LEU A 155 11.36 -34.47 -14.05
CA LEU A 155 12.40 -33.46 -14.25
C LEU A 155 13.62 -33.72 -13.35
N GLU A 156 13.42 -34.19 -12.12
CA GLU A 156 14.53 -34.52 -11.20
C GLU A 156 15.34 -35.73 -11.66
N SER A 157 14.69 -36.74 -12.27
CA SER A 157 15.38 -37.91 -12.83
C SER A 157 16.15 -37.64 -14.13
N LYS A 158 16.07 -36.43 -14.69
CA LYS A 158 16.73 -36.06 -15.96
C LYS A 158 17.79 -34.96 -15.84
N TRP A 159 17.97 -34.39 -14.65
CA TRP A 159 18.93 -33.29 -14.41
C TRP A 159 19.96 -33.60 -13.31
N TRP A 160 20.00 -34.84 -12.81
CA TRP A 160 21.03 -35.37 -11.93
C TRP A 160 21.75 -36.61 -12.50
N ASP A 161 21.88 -36.66 -13.84
CA ASP A 161 22.94 -37.40 -14.55
C ASP A 161 23.73 -36.42 -15.44
#